data_AF-A0A946B3Q4-F1
#
_entry.id   AF-A0A946B3Q4-F1
#
_cell.length_a   1.000
_cell.length_b   1.000
_cell.length_c   1.000
_cell.angle_alpha   90.00
_cell.angle_beta   90.00
_cell.angle_gamma   90.00
#
_symmetry.space_group_name_H-M   'P 1'
#
loop_
_entity.id
_entity.type
_entity.pdbx_description
1 polymer ?
#
loop_
_entity_poly.entity_id
_entity_poly.type
_entity_poly.pdbx_seq_one_letter_code
_entity_poly.pdbx_strand_id
1 'polypeptide(L)'
;MTREDNPEWAADPLAFLAELGKADDEAFDPGVAALAFAALKRPHTAFGRYEAHLHELANAAAGHAAHTGTAAEQAAALTHAIYESNGYSGDTLTYDDLQNADLVRVIDRKKGLPVALGILCMSVAHRLGWSVVGLAFPGHFLLRLDHGGERLALDPFEGARVLDAAGMRDLLKRMQGEGAELTAEHYQPVRNRDVLLRLQNNVKLRRLRA
;
A
#
# COMPACT_ATOMS: atom_id res chain seq x y z
N MET A 1 -8.69 19.37 13.44
CA MET A 1 -7.31 19.04 13.79
C MET A 1 -6.40 20.18 13.35
N THR A 2 -5.72 20.80 14.31
CA THR A 2 -4.74 21.87 14.08
C THR A 2 -3.33 21.25 13.97
N ARG A 3 -2.29 22.06 13.72
CA ARG A 3 -0.89 21.61 13.69
C ARG A 3 -0.44 20.99 15.03
N GLU A 4 -1.10 21.34 16.13
CA GLU A 4 -0.80 20.85 17.48
C GLU A 4 -1.22 19.39 17.68
N ASP A 5 -2.09 18.85 16.81
CA ASP A 5 -2.53 17.45 16.81
C ASP A 5 -1.69 16.57 15.87
N ASN A 6 -0.53 17.04 15.42
CA ASN A 6 0.36 16.23 14.58
C ASN A 6 0.98 15.09 15.39
N PRO A 7 1.20 13.93 14.75
CA PRO A 7 1.97 12.87 15.40
C PRO A 7 3.40 13.32 15.69
N GLU A 8 3.97 12.71 16.73
CA GLU A 8 5.32 13.01 17.20
C GLU A 8 6.36 12.89 16.09
N TRP A 9 6.21 11.88 15.22
CA TRP A 9 7.11 11.68 14.08
C TRP A 9 7.11 12.85 13.08
N ALA A 10 6.06 13.68 13.03
CA ALA A 10 5.99 14.80 12.11
C ALA A 10 6.84 16.01 12.58
N ALA A 11 7.28 16.04 13.84
CA ALA A 11 8.17 17.08 14.35
C ALA A 11 9.61 16.90 13.84
N ASP A 12 10.09 15.65 13.76
CA ASP A 12 11.37 15.29 13.14
C ASP A 12 11.21 14.01 12.30
N PRO A 13 10.67 14.14 11.06
CA PRO A 13 10.42 12.98 10.20
C PRO A 13 11.71 12.28 9.77
N LEU A 14 12.86 12.98 9.75
CA LEU A 14 14.13 12.38 9.36
C LEU A 14 14.66 11.47 10.47
N ALA A 15 14.68 11.94 11.71
CA ALA A 15 15.06 11.13 12.86
C ALA A 15 14.12 9.91 13.00
N PHE A 16 12.81 10.13 12.86
CA PHE A 16 11.84 9.04 12.86
C PHE A 16 12.13 7.98 11.79
N LEU A 17 12.36 8.39 10.53
CA LEU A 17 12.68 7.45 9.45
C LEU A 17 13.99 6.70 9.68
N ALA A 18 14.98 7.35 10.30
CA ALA A 18 16.25 6.71 10.64
C ALA A 18 16.09 5.63 11.70
N GLU A 19 15.28 5.86 12.74
CA GLU A 19 14.97 4.85 13.75
C GLU A 19 14.07 3.74 13.20
N LEU A 20 13.03 4.10 12.45
CA LEU A 20 12.16 3.14 11.77
C LEU A 20 12.97 2.25 10.81
N GLY A 21 14.02 2.77 10.20
CA GLY A 21 14.95 2.02 9.35
C GLY A 21 15.66 0.86 10.07
N LYS A 22 15.76 0.89 11.41
CA LYS A 22 16.44 -0.13 12.23
C LYS A 22 15.51 -1.20 12.81
N ALA A 23 14.19 -0.98 12.79
CA ALA A 23 13.21 -1.91 13.35
C ALA A 23 13.15 -3.25 12.62
N ASP A 24 12.45 -4.24 13.14
CA ASP A 24 12.10 -5.43 12.34
C ASP A 24 11.07 -5.06 11.25
N ASP A 25 10.96 -5.88 10.21
CA ASP A 25 10.10 -5.56 9.06
C ASP A 25 8.60 -5.63 9.43
N GLU A 26 8.25 -6.51 10.37
CA GLU A 26 6.91 -6.67 10.92
C GLU A 26 6.43 -5.45 11.71
N ALA A 27 7.35 -4.72 12.36
CA ALA A 27 7.06 -3.47 13.06
C ALA A 27 7.05 -2.24 12.13
N PHE A 28 7.41 -2.42 10.86
CA PHE A 28 7.50 -1.36 9.88
C PHE A 28 6.14 -1.13 9.23
N ASP A 29 5.44 -0.06 9.61
CA ASP A 29 4.24 0.39 8.91
C ASP A 29 4.62 1.22 7.66
N PRO A 30 4.46 0.69 6.44
CA PRO A 30 4.84 1.40 5.22
C PRO A 30 4.00 2.65 4.96
N GLY A 31 2.78 2.74 5.49
CA GLY A 31 1.91 3.91 5.34
C GLY A 31 2.40 5.09 6.16
N VAL A 32 2.71 4.87 7.44
CA VAL A 32 3.30 5.91 8.31
C VAL A 32 4.67 6.34 7.77
N ALA A 33 5.50 5.37 7.32
CA ALA A 33 6.78 5.69 6.71
C ALA A 33 6.63 6.56 5.44
N ALA A 34 5.66 6.26 4.58
CA ALA A 34 5.37 7.06 3.39
C ALA A 34 4.85 8.47 3.73
N LEU A 35 4.04 8.63 4.78
CA LEU A 35 3.62 9.95 5.28
C LEU A 35 4.81 10.74 5.86
N ALA A 36 5.70 10.10 6.62
CA ALA A 36 6.92 10.74 7.12
C ALA A 36 7.84 11.22 5.99
N PHE A 37 8.00 10.43 4.92
CA PHE A 37 8.70 10.89 3.71
C PHE A 37 8.04 12.10 3.05
N ALA A 38 6.70 12.16 3.03
CA ALA A 38 5.98 13.31 2.50
C ALA A 38 6.17 14.56 3.38
N ALA A 39 6.30 14.39 4.70
CA ALA A 39 6.54 15.47 5.67
C ALA A 39 7.87 16.19 5.47
N LEU A 40 8.92 15.48 5.04
CA LEU A 40 10.23 16.09 4.70
C LEU A 40 10.11 17.23 3.68
N LYS A 41 9.11 17.18 2.80
CA LYS A 41 8.87 18.20 1.76
C LYS A 41 7.71 19.15 2.12
N ARG A 42 7.03 18.92 3.24
CA ARG A 42 5.78 19.60 3.63
C ARG A 42 5.73 19.88 5.14
N PRO A 43 6.66 20.67 5.69
CA PRO A 43 6.74 20.90 7.14
C PRO A 43 5.51 21.61 7.74
N HIS A 44 4.63 22.18 6.90
CA HIS A 44 3.44 22.92 7.33
C HIS A 44 2.13 22.12 7.15
N THR A 45 2.19 20.87 6.72
CA THR A 45 1.00 20.03 6.57
C THR A 45 0.57 19.46 7.93
N ALA A 46 -0.74 19.48 8.20
CA ALA A 46 -1.34 18.82 9.36
C ALA A 46 -1.42 17.30 9.09
N PHE A 47 -0.37 16.56 9.43
CA PHE A 47 -0.25 15.12 9.22
C PHE A 47 -1.19 14.27 10.07
N GLY A 48 -1.65 14.79 11.22
CA GLY A 48 -2.59 14.07 12.07
C GLY A 48 -3.85 13.62 11.32
N ARG A 49 -4.37 14.42 10.38
CA ARG A 49 -5.56 14.04 9.59
C ARG A 49 -5.33 12.82 8.70
N TYR A 50 -4.11 12.63 8.21
CA TYR A 50 -3.77 11.51 7.33
C TYR A 50 -3.59 10.23 8.13
N GLU A 51 -2.97 10.32 9.31
CA GLU A 51 -2.88 9.19 10.21
C GLU A 51 -4.24 8.80 10.79
N ALA A 52 -5.08 9.77 11.15
CA ALA A 52 -6.47 9.54 11.53
C ALA A 52 -7.24 8.83 10.41
N HIS A 53 -7.09 9.27 9.15
CA HIS A 53 -7.68 8.60 7.99
C HIS A 53 -7.25 7.13 7.86
N LEU A 54 -5.97 6.81 8.09
CA LEU A 54 -5.51 5.41 8.10
C LEU A 54 -6.17 4.57 9.21
N HIS A 55 -6.38 5.16 10.39
CA HIS A 55 -7.12 4.52 11.48
C HIS A 55 -8.60 4.32 11.13
N GLU A 56 -9.24 5.30 10.48
CA GLU A 56 -10.63 5.20 10.02
C GLU A 56 -10.81 4.07 9.00
N LEU A 57 -9.88 3.93 8.04
CA LEU A 57 -9.87 2.81 7.10
C LEU A 57 -9.73 1.46 7.83
N ALA A 58 -8.85 1.38 8.83
CA ALA A 58 -8.67 0.15 9.61
C ALA A 58 -9.93 -0.20 10.42
N ASN A 59 -10.56 0.79 11.06
CA ASN A 59 -11.80 0.59 11.81
C ASN A 59 -12.95 0.12 10.88
N ALA A 60 -13.05 0.70 9.69
CA ALA A 60 -14.03 0.28 8.70
C ALA A 60 -13.80 -1.17 8.24
N ALA A 61 -12.55 -1.57 7.99
CA ALA A 61 -12.21 -2.94 7.64
C ALA A 61 -12.48 -3.92 8.79
N ALA A 62 -12.12 -3.56 10.02
CA ALA A 62 -12.40 -4.36 11.21
C ALA A 62 -13.90 -4.60 11.41
N GLY A 63 -14.72 -3.55 11.22
CA GLY A 63 -16.18 -3.64 11.32
C GLY A 63 -16.80 -4.56 10.27
N HIS A 64 -16.18 -4.66 9.08
CA HIS A 64 -16.65 -5.52 7.99
C HIS A 64 -16.25 -6.99 8.17
N ALA A 65 -15.09 -7.28 8.77
CA ALA A 65 -14.48 -8.62 8.80
C ALA A 65 -15.14 -9.67 9.73
N ALA A 66 -16.38 -9.44 10.20
CA ALA A 66 -17.20 -10.41 10.94
C ALA A 66 -16.47 -11.36 11.92
N HIS A 67 -15.65 -10.83 12.85
CA HIS A 67 -15.04 -11.51 14.03
C HIS A 67 -14.31 -12.87 13.87
N THR A 68 -14.33 -13.55 12.72
CA THR A 68 -13.86 -14.95 12.54
C THR A 68 -13.16 -15.20 11.20
N GLY A 69 -12.81 -14.12 10.48
CA GLY A 69 -12.76 -14.14 9.02
C GLY A 69 -11.58 -14.83 8.34
N THR A 70 -11.90 -15.74 7.43
CA THR A 70 -11.05 -16.36 6.39
C THR A 70 -10.20 -15.33 5.62
N ALA A 71 -9.21 -15.79 4.84
CA ALA A 71 -8.43 -14.89 4.00
C ALA A 71 -9.32 -14.09 3.03
N ALA A 72 -10.39 -14.71 2.53
CA ALA A 72 -11.36 -14.08 1.63
C ALA A 72 -12.16 -12.96 2.32
N GLU A 73 -12.57 -13.16 3.57
CA GLU A 73 -13.29 -12.13 4.34
C GLU A 73 -12.38 -10.94 4.69
N GLN A 74 -11.11 -11.19 5.01
CA GLN A 74 -10.14 -10.10 5.21
C GLN A 74 -9.88 -9.33 3.91
N ALA A 75 -9.75 -10.02 2.78
CA ALA A 75 -9.63 -9.38 1.47
C ALA A 75 -10.87 -8.53 1.15
N ALA A 76 -12.07 -9.07 1.36
CA ALA A 76 -13.34 -8.35 1.16
C ALA A 76 -13.44 -7.11 2.07
N ALA A 77 -13.00 -7.22 3.33
CA ALA A 77 -12.97 -6.09 4.25
C ALA A 77 -12.00 -4.98 3.82
N LEU A 78 -10.81 -5.32 3.29
CA LEU A 78 -9.90 -4.35 2.68
C LEU A 78 -10.53 -3.68 1.46
N THR A 79 -11.15 -4.48 0.58
CA THR A 79 -11.84 -3.98 -0.62
C THR A 79 -12.94 -2.99 -0.24
N HIS A 80 -13.79 -3.37 0.71
CA HIS A 80 -14.88 -2.55 1.19
C HIS A 80 -14.38 -1.23 1.78
N ALA A 81 -13.50 -1.30 2.78
CA ALA A 81 -13.05 -0.12 3.50
C ALA A 81 -12.31 0.88 2.62
N ILE A 82 -11.43 0.41 1.73
CA ILE A 82 -10.55 1.27 0.94
C ILE A 82 -11.24 1.67 -0.37
N TYR A 83 -11.78 0.74 -1.13
CA TYR A 83 -12.20 1.01 -2.51
C TYR A 83 -13.69 1.33 -2.60
N GLU A 84 -14.55 0.59 -1.92
CA GLU A 84 -16.00 0.78 -2.02
C GLU A 84 -16.49 1.96 -1.17
N SER A 85 -16.19 1.96 0.13
CA SER A 85 -16.65 3.00 1.06
C SER A 85 -15.88 4.30 0.87
N ASN A 86 -14.58 4.21 0.56
CA ASN A 86 -13.70 5.37 0.46
C ASN A 86 -13.35 5.77 -0.97
N GLY A 87 -13.69 4.99 -1.99
CA GLY A 87 -13.57 5.42 -3.40
C GLY A 87 -12.14 5.52 -3.93
N TYR A 88 -11.18 4.82 -3.31
CA TYR A 88 -9.82 4.75 -3.86
C TYR A 88 -9.81 4.01 -5.19
N SER A 89 -8.94 4.42 -6.11
CA SER A 89 -8.81 3.79 -7.43
C SER A 89 -7.42 3.98 -8.05
N GLY A 90 -7.05 3.09 -8.96
CA GLY A 90 -5.88 3.27 -9.82
C GLY A 90 -6.06 4.45 -10.78
N ASP A 91 -5.05 5.32 -10.87
CA ASP A 91 -5.09 6.45 -11.81
C ASP A 91 -4.62 6.01 -13.21
N THR A 92 -5.55 5.65 -14.09
CA THR A 92 -5.25 5.24 -15.48
C THR A 92 -5.15 6.42 -16.44
N LEU A 93 -5.78 7.56 -16.12
CA LEU A 93 -5.83 8.74 -16.99
C LEU A 93 -4.54 9.55 -16.92
N THR A 94 -3.99 9.68 -15.72
CA THR A 94 -2.79 10.48 -15.44
C THR A 94 -1.74 9.62 -14.75
N TYR A 95 -1.56 8.38 -15.20
CA TYR A 95 -0.72 7.35 -14.55
C TYR A 95 0.67 7.85 -14.14
N ASP A 96 1.33 8.61 -15.02
CA ASP A 96 2.69 9.11 -14.78
C ASP A 96 2.78 10.38 -13.92
N ASP A 97 1.65 10.94 -13.47
CA ASP A 97 1.66 12.09 -12.56
C ASP A 97 2.33 11.72 -11.22
N LEU A 98 3.27 12.57 -10.79
CA LEU A 98 3.97 12.47 -9.52
C LEU A 98 3.02 12.42 -8.31
N GLN A 99 1.82 12.99 -8.43
CA GLN A 99 0.78 12.93 -7.40
C GLN A 99 0.36 11.49 -7.07
N ASN A 100 0.49 10.56 -8.00
CA ASN A 100 0.11 9.15 -7.78
C ASN A 100 1.12 8.37 -6.93
N ALA A 101 2.31 8.94 -6.67
CA ALA A 101 3.38 8.35 -5.88
C ALA A 101 3.60 9.07 -4.53
N ASP A 102 2.74 10.02 -4.18
CA ASP A 102 2.82 10.80 -2.95
C ASP A 102 1.62 10.49 -2.06
N LEU A 103 1.83 9.81 -0.93
CA LEU A 103 0.73 9.25 -0.15
C LEU A 103 -0.25 10.32 0.37
N VAL A 104 0.22 11.54 0.65
CA VAL A 104 -0.63 12.69 1.01
C VAL A 104 -1.58 13.01 -0.15
N ARG A 105 -1.05 13.10 -1.37
CA ARG A 105 -1.85 13.36 -2.58
C ARG A 105 -2.75 12.20 -2.95
N VAL A 106 -2.30 10.97 -2.75
CA VAL A 106 -3.09 9.77 -3.00
C VAL A 106 -4.30 9.73 -2.06
N ILE A 107 -4.13 10.07 -0.78
CA ILE A 107 -5.24 10.18 0.18
C ILE A 107 -6.18 11.34 -0.22
N ASP A 108 -5.64 12.52 -0.51
CA ASP A 108 -6.46 13.69 -0.89
C ASP A 108 -7.29 13.44 -2.16
N ARG A 109 -6.71 12.77 -3.17
CA ARG A 109 -7.32 12.55 -4.49
C ARG A 109 -8.07 11.21 -4.58
N LYS A 110 -7.84 10.30 -3.64
CA LYS A 110 -8.30 8.90 -3.67
C LYS A 110 -7.86 8.17 -4.96
N LYS A 111 -6.68 8.54 -5.47
CA LYS A 111 -6.10 8.03 -6.72
C LYS A 111 -4.60 7.84 -6.60
N GLY A 112 -4.08 6.70 -7.04
CA GLY A 112 -2.66 6.40 -6.88
C GLY A 112 -2.10 5.34 -7.83
N LEU A 113 -0.78 5.14 -7.72
CA LEU A 113 -0.06 4.05 -8.37
C LEU A 113 -0.33 2.72 -7.66
N PRO A 114 -0.09 1.57 -8.33
CA PRO A 114 -0.23 0.25 -7.72
C PRO A 114 0.47 0.14 -6.35
N VAL A 115 1.71 0.61 -6.26
CA VAL A 115 2.49 0.58 -5.00
C VAL A 115 1.94 1.49 -3.92
N ALA A 116 1.39 2.66 -4.27
CA ALA A 116 0.85 3.59 -3.28
C ALA A 116 -0.48 3.08 -2.70
N LEU A 117 -1.36 2.53 -3.55
CA LEU A 117 -2.60 1.88 -3.13
C LEU A 117 -2.30 0.62 -2.31
N GLY A 118 -1.28 -0.15 -2.71
CA GLY A 118 -0.87 -1.30 -1.94
C GLY A 118 -0.31 -0.95 -0.56
N ILE A 119 0.42 0.18 -0.44
CA ILE A 119 0.85 0.72 0.85
C ILE A 119 -0.36 1.06 1.75
N LEU A 120 -1.46 1.60 1.20
CA LEU A 120 -2.69 1.81 1.99
C LEU A 120 -3.25 0.48 2.53
N CYS A 121 -3.36 -0.54 1.67
CA CYS A 121 -3.82 -1.87 2.09
C CYS A 121 -2.91 -2.47 3.18
N MET A 122 -1.59 -2.41 3.00
CA MET A 122 -0.62 -2.93 3.96
C MET A 122 -0.66 -2.18 5.30
N SER A 123 -0.82 -0.86 5.26
CA SER A 123 -0.93 -0.03 6.46
C SER A 123 -2.21 -0.30 7.26
N VAL A 124 -3.33 -0.53 6.57
CA VAL A 124 -4.59 -0.97 7.18
C VAL A 124 -4.42 -2.37 7.79
N ALA A 125 -3.87 -3.32 7.04
CA ALA A 125 -3.64 -4.68 7.51
C ALA A 125 -2.72 -4.73 8.73
N HIS A 126 -1.65 -3.94 8.73
CA HIS A 126 -0.72 -3.81 9.86
C HIS A 126 -1.43 -3.40 11.16
N ARG A 127 -2.37 -2.43 11.09
CA ARG A 127 -3.18 -2.00 12.26
C ARG A 127 -4.12 -3.09 12.79
N LEU A 128 -4.54 -4.00 11.92
CA LEU A 128 -5.44 -5.09 12.26
C LEU A 128 -4.71 -6.39 12.60
N GLY A 129 -3.37 -6.39 12.55
CA GLY A 129 -2.56 -7.60 12.72
C GLY A 129 -2.75 -8.63 11.60
N TRP A 130 -3.24 -8.20 10.43
CA TRP A 130 -3.41 -9.07 9.26
C TRP A 130 -2.09 -9.18 8.49
N SER A 131 -1.76 -10.39 8.03
CA SER A 131 -0.55 -10.64 7.27
C SER A 131 -0.76 -10.29 5.80
N VAL A 132 -0.46 -9.04 5.42
CA VAL A 132 -0.46 -8.57 4.04
C VAL A 132 0.92 -8.06 3.65
N VAL A 133 1.52 -8.69 2.64
CA VAL A 133 2.88 -8.39 2.17
C VAL A 133 2.87 -8.02 0.69
N GLY A 134 3.84 -7.22 0.24
CA GLY A 134 4.06 -7.02 -1.20
C GLY A 134 4.65 -8.26 -1.85
N LEU A 135 4.42 -8.45 -3.16
CA LEU A 135 5.03 -9.52 -3.94
C LEU A 135 6.13 -9.01 -4.89
N ALA A 136 7.14 -9.84 -5.10
CA ALA A 136 8.20 -9.67 -6.11
C ALA A 136 7.69 -9.93 -7.55
N PHE A 137 6.49 -9.43 -7.88
CA PHE A 137 5.86 -9.63 -9.17
C PHE A 137 6.45 -8.64 -10.21
N PRO A 138 6.84 -9.11 -11.42
CA PRO A 138 7.45 -8.26 -12.42
C PRO A 138 6.43 -7.36 -13.13
N GLY A 139 6.83 -6.13 -13.43
CA GLY A 139 6.02 -5.16 -14.19
C GLY A 139 4.80 -4.60 -13.45
N HIS A 140 4.29 -5.28 -12.43
CA HIS A 140 3.12 -4.89 -11.64
C HIS A 140 3.40 -4.98 -10.14
N PHE A 141 2.58 -4.34 -9.29
CA PHE A 141 2.69 -4.51 -7.84
C PHE A 141 1.47 -5.26 -7.34
N LEU A 142 1.70 -6.43 -6.76
CA LEU A 142 0.67 -7.26 -6.15
C LEU A 142 0.92 -7.38 -4.66
N LEU A 143 -0.14 -7.67 -3.92
CA LEU A 143 -0.07 -8.04 -2.51
C LEU A 143 -0.35 -9.53 -2.37
N ARG A 144 0.09 -10.11 -1.25
CA ARG A 144 -0.35 -11.41 -0.77
C ARG A 144 -0.93 -11.26 0.62
N LEU A 145 -2.13 -11.79 0.82
CA LEU A 145 -2.77 -11.93 2.12
C LEU A 145 -2.63 -13.39 2.58
N ASP A 146 -2.07 -13.59 3.77
CA ASP A 146 -1.89 -14.89 4.40
C ASP A 146 -2.82 -15.00 5.64
N HIS A 147 -3.72 -15.98 5.67
CA HIS A 147 -4.55 -16.24 6.85
C HIS A 147 -5.01 -17.70 6.90
N GLY A 148 -4.92 -18.35 8.08
CA GLY A 148 -5.41 -19.72 8.26
C GLY A 148 -4.79 -20.79 7.34
N GLY A 149 -3.60 -20.54 6.79
CA GLY A 149 -2.94 -21.41 5.79
C GLY A 149 -3.33 -21.11 4.34
N GLU A 150 -4.31 -20.23 4.12
CA GLU A 150 -4.68 -19.71 2.80
C GLU A 150 -3.77 -18.55 2.39
N ARG A 151 -3.53 -18.44 1.07
CA ARG A 151 -2.77 -17.36 0.46
C ARG A 151 -3.53 -16.78 -0.72
N LEU A 152 -3.91 -15.52 -0.64
CA LEU A 152 -4.60 -14.81 -1.71
C LEU A 152 -3.69 -13.74 -2.30
N ALA A 153 -3.56 -13.71 -3.63
CA ALA A 153 -2.92 -12.60 -4.32
C ALA A 153 -3.97 -11.50 -4.57
N LEU A 154 -3.63 -10.24 -4.30
CA LEU A 154 -4.52 -9.10 -4.48
C LEU A 154 -3.87 -8.08 -5.42
N ASP A 155 -4.66 -7.51 -6.33
CA ASP A 155 -4.24 -6.39 -7.16
C ASP A 155 -4.75 -5.06 -6.58
N PRO A 156 -3.92 -4.28 -5.87
CA PRO A 156 -4.36 -3.02 -5.27
C PRO A 156 -4.67 -1.93 -6.30
N PHE A 157 -4.19 -2.06 -7.54
CA PHE A 157 -4.53 -1.11 -8.60
C PHE A 157 -5.96 -1.34 -9.13
N GLU A 158 -6.41 -2.58 -9.06
CA GLU A 158 -7.72 -3.06 -9.53
C GLU A 158 -8.67 -3.35 -8.37
N GLY A 159 -8.68 -2.49 -7.34
CA GLY A 159 -9.67 -2.58 -6.26
C GLY A 159 -9.39 -3.68 -5.23
N ALA A 160 -8.12 -4.07 -5.04
CA ALA A 160 -7.74 -5.27 -4.28
C ALA A 160 -8.41 -6.55 -4.79
N ARG A 161 -8.69 -6.63 -6.10
CA ARG A 161 -9.24 -7.84 -6.74
C ARG A 161 -8.36 -9.05 -6.42
N VAL A 162 -8.99 -10.12 -5.93
CA VAL A 162 -8.34 -11.41 -5.72
C VAL A 162 -7.96 -12.02 -7.07
N LEU A 163 -6.69 -12.40 -7.22
CA LEU A 163 -6.16 -13.08 -8.39
C LEU A 163 -5.89 -14.54 -8.06
N ASP A 164 -6.45 -15.44 -8.86
CA ASP A 164 -6.04 -16.84 -8.87
C ASP A 164 -4.77 -17.05 -9.71
N ALA A 165 -4.30 -18.29 -9.80
CA ALA A 165 -3.11 -18.62 -10.58
C ALA A 165 -3.28 -18.32 -12.08
N ALA A 166 -4.51 -18.37 -12.62
CA ALA A 166 -4.77 -18.04 -14.02
C ALA A 166 -4.67 -16.52 -14.25
N GLY A 167 -5.31 -15.72 -13.40
CA GLY A 167 -5.25 -14.26 -13.45
C GLY A 167 -3.82 -13.72 -13.29
N MET A 168 -3.02 -14.32 -12.40
CA MET A 168 -1.59 -13.95 -12.30
C MET A 168 -0.79 -14.35 -13.54
N ARG A 169 -1.06 -15.52 -14.16
CA ARG A 169 -0.42 -15.93 -15.42
C ARG A 169 -0.75 -14.95 -16.55
N ASP A 170 -2.02 -14.58 -16.68
CA ASP A 170 -2.45 -13.63 -17.70
C ASP A 170 -1.82 -12.25 -17.50
N LEU A 171 -1.73 -11.79 -16.25
CA LEU A 171 -1.05 -10.55 -15.93
C LEU A 171 0.45 -10.62 -16.27
N LEU A 172 1.11 -11.73 -15.93
CA LEU A 172 2.52 -11.93 -16.24
C LEU A 172 2.78 -11.87 -17.75
N LYS A 173 1.95 -12.56 -18.53
CA LYS A 173 2.05 -12.56 -19.99
C LYS A 173 1.83 -11.19 -20.60
N ARG A 174 0.89 -10.40 -20.08
CA ARG A 174 0.73 -9.00 -20.50
C ARG A 174 1.97 -8.15 -20.23
N MET A 175 2.71 -8.43 -19.16
CA MET A 175 3.88 -7.65 -18.75
C MET A 175 5.19 -8.09 -19.41
N GLN A 176 5.37 -9.40 -19.63
CA GLN A 176 6.64 -9.98 -20.09
C GLN A 176 6.54 -10.76 -21.42
N GLY A 177 5.34 -10.89 -21.99
CA GLY A 177 5.07 -11.60 -23.25
C GLY A 177 4.50 -13.02 -23.06
N GLU A 178 3.97 -13.59 -24.15
CA GLU A 178 3.25 -14.87 -24.13
C GLU A 178 4.06 -16.08 -23.63
N GLY A 179 5.38 -16.03 -23.77
CA GLY A 179 6.29 -17.08 -23.30
C GLY A 179 6.63 -17.01 -21.81
N ALA A 180 6.12 -16.01 -21.07
CA ALA A 180 6.42 -15.88 -19.65
C ALA A 180 5.68 -16.94 -18.82
N GLU A 181 6.43 -17.62 -17.95
CA GLU A 181 5.90 -18.66 -17.07
C GLU A 181 5.91 -18.22 -15.61
N LEU A 182 4.84 -18.56 -14.89
CA LEU A 182 4.71 -18.21 -13.49
C LEU A 182 5.56 -19.15 -12.63
N THR A 183 6.56 -18.59 -11.94
CA THR A 183 7.44 -19.32 -11.04
C THR A 183 7.11 -19.03 -9.57
N ALA A 184 7.68 -19.82 -8.66
CA ALA A 184 7.58 -19.59 -7.22
C ALA A 184 8.22 -18.26 -6.77
N GLU A 185 9.13 -17.69 -7.57
CA GLU A 185 9.78 -16.40 -7.29
C GLU A 185 8.77 -15.25 -7.31
N HIS A 186 7.78 -15.31 -8.21
CA HIS A 186 6.73 -14.29 -8.32
C HIS A 186 5.78 -14.22 -7.11
N TYR A 187 5.81 -15.23 -6.24
CA TYR A 187 5.05 -15.29 -4.99
C TYR A 187 5.89 -14.92 -3.76
N GLN A 188 7.19 -14.62 -3.94
CA GLN A 188 8.05 -14.27 -2.82
C GLN A 188 7.64 -12.92 -2.23
N PRO A 189 7.56 -12.84 -0.89
CA PRO A 189 7.27 -11.58 -0.24
C PRO A 189 8.44 -10.61 -0.45
N VAL A 190 8.13 -9.34 -0.62
CA VAL A 190 9.11 -8.26 -0.51
C VAL A 190 8.95 -7.59 0.84
N ARG A 191 10.09 -7.17 1.43
CA ARG A 191 10.10 -6.49 2.71
C ARG A 191 9.36 -5.16 2.62
N ASN A 192 8.71 -4.73 3.70
CA ASN A 192 7.98 -3.47 3.79
C ASN A 192 8.88 -2.27 3.44
N ARG A 193 10.16 -2.34 3.83
CA ARG A 193 11.18 -1.35 3.42
C ARG A 193 11.40 -1.31 1.92
N ASP A 194 11.45 -2.46 1.27
CA ASP A 194 11.67 -2.55 -0.18
C ASP A 194 10.44 -2.04 -0.95
N VAL A 195 9.23 -2.23 -0.40
CA VAL A 195 7.99 -1.60 -0.92
C VAL A 195 8.07 -0.09 -0.85
N LEU A 196 8.50 0.48 0.27
CA LEU A 196 8.68 1.92 0.40
C LEU A 196 9.75 2.46 -0.56
N LEU A 197 10.89 1.76 -0.69
CA LEU A 197 11.92 2.10 -1.67
C LEU A 197 11.39 2.03 -3.10
N ARG A 198 10.51 1.07 -3.42
CA ARG A 198 9.82 1.00 -4.73
C ARG A 198 8.95 2.24 -4.96
N LEU A 199 8.22 2.74 -3.95
CA LEU A 199 7.48 4.01 -4.05
C LEU A 199 8.43 5.19 -4.29
N GLN A 200 9.52 5.30 -3.53
CA GLN A 200 10.50 6.40 -3.70
C GLN A 200 11.21 6.34 -5.07
N ASN A 201 11.48 5.15 -5.58
CA ASN A 201 12.02 4.96 -6.93
C ASN A 201 11.03 5.40 -8.01
N ASN A 202 9.73 5.19 -7.82
CA ASN A 202 8.70 5.72 -8.72
C ASN A 202 8.71 7.25 -8.76
N VAL A 203 8.92 7.92 -7.63
CA VAL A 203 9.07 9.39 -7.56
C VAL A 203 10.36 9.83 -8.27
N LYS A 204 11.49 9.16 -7.98
CA LYS A 204 12.80 9.46 -8.58
C LYS A 204 12.75 9.38 -10.10
N LEU A 205 12.27 8.26 -10.64
CA LEU A 205 12.24 8.01 -12.09
C LEU A 205 11.35 9.02 -12.82
N ARG A 206 10.19 9.39 -12.25
CA ARG A 206 9.31 10.40 -12.84
C ARG A 206 9.92 11.79 -12.83
N ARG A 207 10.62 12.16 -11.76
CA ARG A 207 11.36 13.45 -11.70
C ARG A 207 12.53 13.53 -12.69
N LEU A 208 13.16 12.40 -13.01
CA LEU A 208 14.24 12.36 -14.01
C LEU A 208 13.73 12.47 -15.46
N ARG A 209 12.41 12.30 -15.68
CA ARG A 209 11.76 12.36 -16.99
C ARG A 209 11.00 13.67 -17.23
N ALA A 210 10.85 14.50 -16.19
CA ALA A 210 10.18 15.80 -16.22
C ALA A 210 11.20 16.92 -16.42
#